data_AF-A0A8C0U859-F1
#
_entry.id   AF-A0A8C0U859-F1
#
_cell.length_a   1.000
_cell.length_b   1.000
_cell.length_c   1.000
_cell.angle_alpha   90.00
_cell.angle_beta   90.00
_cell.angle_gamma   90.00
#
_symmetry.space_group_name_H-M   'P 1'
#
loop_
_entity.id
_entity.type
_entity.pdbx_description
1 polymer ?
#
loop_
_entity_poly.entity_id
_entity_poly.type
_entity_poly.pdbx_seq_one_letter_code
_entity_poly.pdbx_strand_id
1 'polypeptide(L)'
;MGAGSIGAKDYESAVKLYSSAIELNPGSAVYYGNRSLAYLRTECYGYALADATRALQLDAKYLKGYYRRAASNMALGKFKAALKDYEMVRRGLGGHCVHPWGQCVHAVVSVGQCVHSGVW
;
A
#
# COMPACT_ATOMS: atom_id res chain seq x y z
N MET A 1 -36.32 -7.40 12.85
CA MET A 1 -35.74 -6.34 11.98
C MET A 1 -34.36 -6.01 12.53
N GLY A 2 -33.20 -6.18 11.90
CA GLY A 2 -32.78 -6.83 10.67
C GLY A 2 -31.24 -6.93 10.77
N ALA A 3 -30.68 -8.13 10.86
CA ALA A 3 -29.23 -8.34 10.92
C ALA A 3 -28.63 -8.36 9.50
N GLY A 4 -28.92 -7.33 8.70
CA GLY A 4 -28.54 -7.27 7.30
C GLY A 4 -28.18 -5.84 6.90
N SER A 5 -26.98 -5.68 6.30
CA SER A 5 -26.46 -4.49 5.60
C SER A 5 -25.55 -3.48 6.33
N ILE A 6 -25.12 -3.70 7.58
CA ILE A 6 -24.18 -2.80 8.32
C ILE A 6 -22.77 -2.72 7.66
N GLY A 7 -22.47 -3.60 6.69
CA GLY A 7 -21.22 -3.50 5.93
C GLY A 7 -21.31 -2.46 4.81
N ALA A 8 -22.14 -2.73 3.80
CA ALA A 8 -22.12 -2.01 2.53
C ALA A 8 -22.56 -0.54 2.64
N LYS A 9 -23.62 -0.26 3.41
CA LYS A 9 -24.16 1.10 3.56
C LYS A 9 -23.18 2.05 4.23
N ASP A 10 -22.39 1.55 5.16
CA ASP A 10 -21.39 2.33 5.88
C ASP A 10 -20.18 2.66 5.00
N TYR A 11 -19.78 1.75 4.08
CA TYR A 11 -18.67 2.02 3.16
C TYR A 11 -19.03 3.06 2.09
N GLU A 12 -20.25 3.04 1.53
CA GLU A 12 -20.69 4.07 0.60
C GLU A 12 -20.74 5.46 1.25
N SER A 13 -21.20 5.51 2.51
CA SER A 13 -21.18 6.74 3.31
C SER A 13 -19.75 7.21 3.58
N ALA A 14 -18.83 6.28 3.87
CA ALA A 14 -17.41 6.59 4.04
C ALA A 14 -16.77 7.17 2.77
N VAL A 15 -17.11 6.66 1.59
CA VAL A 15 -16.63 7.21 0.30
C VAL A 15 -17.03 8.68 0.15
N LYS A 16 -18.28 9.02 0.49
CA LYS A 16 -18.77 10.41 0.44
C LYS A 16 -17.99 11.31 1.41
N LEU A 17 -17.84 10.86 2.66
CA LEU A 17 -17.09 11.61 3.68
C LEU A 17 -15.63 11.86 3.27
N TYR A 18 -14.94 10.85 2.74
CA TYR A 18 -13.57 11.01 2.25
C TYR A 18 -13.50 11.90 1.00
N SER A 19 -14.52 11.91 0.16
CA SER A 19 -14.55 12.78 -1.02
C SER A 19 -14.65 14.25 -0.60
N SER A 20 -15.54 14.58 0.34
CA SER A 20 -15.60 15.93 0.93
C SER A 20 -14.29 16.30 1.66
N ALA A 21 -13.66 15.36 2.36
CA ALA A 21 -12.36 15.60 2.99
C ALA A 21 -11.24 15.89 1.97
N ILE A 22 -11.28 15.24 0.80
CA ILE A 22 -10.34 15.48 -0.31
C ILE A 22 -10.58 16.85 -0.95
N GLU A 23 -11.83 17.30 -1.06
CA GLU A 23 -12.16 18.65 -1.53
C GLU A 23 -11.61 19.73 -0.59
N LEU A 24 -11.67 19.49 0.73
CA LEU A 24 -11.12 20.39 1.74
C LEU A 24 -9.58 20.36 1.78
N ASN A 25 -8.98 19.17 1.64
CA ASN A 25 -7.53 19.00 1.63
C ASN A 25 -7.08 17.93 0.62
N PRO A 26 -6.78 18.33 -0.63
CA PRO A 26 -6.43 17.39 -1.69
C PRO A 26 -5.00 16.85 -1.58
N GLY A 27 -4.19 17.36 -0.63
CA GLY A 27 -2.77 16.98 -0.48
C GLY A 27 -2.53 15.77 0.43
N SER A 28 -3.55 15.26 1.12
CA SER A 28 -3.36 14.18 2.10
C SER A 28 -3.54 12.80 1.46
N ALA A 29 -2.43 12.06 1.35
CA ALA A 29 -2.40 10.68 0.87
C ALA A 29 -3.31 9.72 1.68
N VAL A 30 -3.53 10.03 2.96
CA VAL A 30 -4.34 9.21 3.88
C VAL A 30 -5.80 9.17 3.44
N TYR A 31 -6.37 10.29 2.97
CA TYR A 31 -7.77 10.33 2.55
C TYR A 31 -8.01 9.47 1.29
N TYR A 32 -7.12 9.56 0.30
CA TYR A 32 -7.18 8.68 -0.88
C TYR A 32 -6.96 7.21 -0.49
N GLY A 33 -6.04 6.92 0.42
CA GLY A 33 -5.80 5.56 0.93
C GLY A 33 -7.03 4.97 1.64
N ASN A 34 -7.73 5.76 2.44
CA ASN A 34 -8.94 5.30 3.13
C ASN A 34 -10.15 5.20 2.19
N ARG A 35 -10.29 6.12 1.22
CA ARG A 35 -11.33 6.03 0.18
C ARG A 35 -11.14 4.80 -0.71
N SER A 36 -9.90 4.47 -1.06
CA SER A 36 -9.59 3.24 -1.80
C SER A 36 -10.00 1.97 -1.05
N LEU A 37 -9.89 1.94 0.29
CA LEU A 37 -10.40 0.82 1.08
C LEU A 37 -11.91 0.70 0.98
N ALA A 38 -12.63 1.82 1.14
CA ALA A 38 -14.08 1.81 1.04
C ALA A 38 -14.53 1.33 -0.36
N TYR A 39 -13.81 1.71 -1.41
CA TYR A 39 -14.03 1.17 -2.75
C TYR A 39 -13.72 -0.33 -2.89
N LEU A 40 -12.67 -0.84 -2.23
CA LEU A 40 -12.41 -2.30 -2.19
C LEU A 40 -13.56 -3.08 -1.54
N ARG A 41 -14.18 -2.51 -0.49
CA ARG A 41 -15.28 -3.14 0.24
C ARG A 41 -16.62 -3.06 -0.49
N THR A 42 -16.76 -2.12 -1.41
CA THR A 42 -17.92 -1.95 -2.31
C THR A 42 -17.67 -2.55 -3.70
N GLU A 43 -16.61 -3.37 -3.83
CA GLU A 43 -16.24 -4.09 -5.06
C GLU A 43 -15.93 -3.16 -6.27
N CYS A 44 -15.73 -1.88 -6.00
CA CYS A 44 -15.37 -0.83 -6.96
C CYS A 44 -13.85 -0.80 -7.19
N TYR A 45 -13.28 -1.90 -7.64
CA TYR A 45 -11.82 -2.08 -7.68
C TYR A 45 -11.08 -1.11 -8.62
N GLY A 46 -11.73 -0.65 -9.70
CA GLY A 46 -11.16 0.35 -10.61
C GLY A 46 -10.94 1.70 -9.94
N TYR A 47 -11.94 2.19 -9.20
CA TYR A 47 -11.84 3.43 -8.42
C TYR A 47 -10.84 3.28 -7.26
N ALA A 48 -10.83 2.12 -6.60
CA ALA A 48 -9.84 1.83 -5.56
C ALA A 48 -8.40 1.92 -6.09
N LEU A 49 -8.14 1.39 -7.28
CA LEU A 49 -6.82 1.44 -7.90
C LEU A 49 -6.37 2.87 -8.21
N ALA A 50 -7.28 3.70 -8.73
CA ALA A 50 -7.01 5.10 -9.04
C ALA A 50 -6.66 5.88 -7.77
N ASP A 51 -7.46 5.73 -6.72
CA ASP A 51 -7.22 6.39 -5.43
C ASP A 51 -5.93 5.91 -4.76
N ALA A 52 -5.66 4.61 -4.74
CA ALA A 52 -4.42 4.09 -4.18
C ALA A 52 -3.20 4.59 -4.95
N THR A 53 -3.31 4.74 -6.28
CA THR A 53 -2.26 5.33 -7.11
C THR A 53 -2.07 6.81 -6.80
N ARG A 54 -3.16 7.57 -6.61
CA ARG A 54 -3.09 8.98 -6.23
C ARG A 54 -2.48 9.17 -4.84
N ALA A 55 -2.82 8.31 -3.88
CA ALA A 55 -2.21 8.30 -2.55
C ALA A 55 -0.68 8.15 -2.63
N LEU A 56 -0.20 7.25 -3.50
CA LEU A 56 1.24 7.03 -3.71
C LEU A 56 1.94 8.14 -4.50
N GLN A 57 1.22 8.88 -5.34
CA GLN A 57 1.75 10.09 -5.99
C GLN A 57 1.95 11.23 -4.98
N LEU A 58 1.09 11.32 -3.98
CA LEU A 58 1.19 12.31 -2.90
C LEU A 58 2.25 11.92 -1.87
N ASP A 59 2.24 10.64 -1.46
CA ASP A 59 3.23 10.10 -0.53
C ASP A 59 3.74 8.74 -1.02
N ALA A 60 4.90 8.76 -1.67
CA ALA A 60 5.56 7.57 -2.17
C ALA A 60 6.11 6.65 -1.06
N LYS A 61 6.13 7.09 0.20
CA LYS A 61 6.52 6.30 1.38
C LYS A 61 5.31 5.71 2.11
N TYR A 62 4.10 6.01 1.68
CA TYR A 62 2.87 5.51 2.31
C TYR A 62 2.68 4.01 2.05
N LEU A 63 3.22 3.17 2.96
CA LEU A 63 3.18 1.71 2.87
C LEU A 63 1.76 1.15 2.72
N LYS A 64 0.80 1.74 3.45
CA LYS A 64 -0.61 1.36 3.34
C LYS A 64 -1.15 1.62 1.93
N GLY A 65 -0.68 2.65 1.23
CA GLY A 65 -1.04 2.95 -0.16
C GLY A 65 -0.63 1.84 -1.12
N TYR A 66 0.60 1.32 -0.97
CA TYR A 66 1.06 0.16 -1.75
C TYR A 66 0.22 -1.08 -1.47
N TYR A 67 -0.12 -1.34 -0.20
CA TYR A 67 -1.01 -2.44 0.16
C TYR A 67 -2.39 -2.29 -0.48
N ARG A 68 -2.99 -1.09 -0.46
CA ARG A 68 -4.28 -0.82 -1.11
C ARG A 68 -4.20 -1.02 -2.62
N ARG A 69 -3.16 -0.50 -3.27
CA ARG A 69 -2.94 -0.66 -4.72
C ARG A 69 -2.75 -2.13 -5.09
N ALA A 70 -2.00 -2.88 -4.29
CA ALA A 70 -1.79 -4.31 -4.47
C ALA A 70 -3.11 -5.09 -4.35
N ALA A 71 -3.90 -4.80 -3.31
CA ALA A 71 -5.21 -5.42 -3.11
C ALA A 71 -6.18 -5.10 -4.27
N SER A 72 -6.21 -3.86 -4.76
CA SER A 72 -7.02 -3.49 -5.94
C SER A 72 -6.57 -4.22 -7.20
N ASN A 73 -5.26 -4.35 -7.41
CA ASN A 73 -4.71 -5.11 -8.54
C ASN A 73 -5.02 -6.61 -8.42
N MET A 74 -4.99 -7.21 -7.22
CA MET A 74 -5.41 -8.60 -7.03
C MET A 74 -6.88 -8.80 -7.39
N ALA A 75 -7.76 -7.91 -6.92
CA ALA A 75 -9.19 -7.99 -7.23
C ALA A 75 -9.50 -7.79 -8.72
N LEU A 76 -8.67 -7.02 -9.43
CA LEU A 76 -8.75 -6.85 -10.90
C LEU A 76 -8.04 -7.97 -11.70
N GLY A 77 -7.47 -8.99 -11.05
CA GLY A 77 -6.73 -10.07 -11.72
C GLY A 77 -5.32 -9.67 -12.21
N LYS A 78 -4.82 -8.48 -11.85
CA LYS A 78 -3.49 -7.96 -12.22
C LYS A 78 -2.42 -8.43 -11.23
N PHE A 79 -2.25 -9.74 -11.11
CA PHE A 79 -1.39 -10.36 -10.09
C PHE A 79 0.09 -9.93 -10.18
N LYS A 80 0.64 -9.76 -11.39
CA LYS A 80 2.02 -9.31 -11.58
C LYS A 80 2.27 -7.92 -10.97
N ALA A 81 1.33 -7.00 -11.14
CA ALA A 81 1.42 -5.66 -10.58
C ALA A 81 1.24 -5.69 -9.05
N ALA A 82 0.29 -6.48 -8.56
CA ALA A 82 0.07 -6.66 -7.12
C ALA A 82 1.30 -7.22 -6.40
N LEU A 83 1.97 -8.23 -6.99
CA LEU A 83 3.16 -8.84 -6.41
C LEU A 83 4.29 -7.81 -6.24
N LYS A 84 4.52 -6.98 -7.26
CA LYS A 84 5.52 -5.90 -7.21
C LYS A 84 5.23 -4.92 -6.06
N ASP A 85 3.97 -4.57 -5.87
CA ASP A 85 3.55 -3.67 -4.79
C ASP A 85 3.70 -4.31 -3.41
N TYR A 86 3.33 -5.59 -3.26
CA TYR A 86 3.55 -6.32 -2.01
C TYR A 86 5.03 -6.50 -1.69
N GLU A 87 5.87 -6.71 -2.69
CA GLU A 87 7.31 -6.78 -2.50
C GLU A 87 7.88 -5.45 -1.99
N MET A 88 7.40 -4.32 -2.53
CA MET A 88 7.75 -2.99 -2.02
C MET A 88 7.31 -2.79 -0.56
N VAL A 89 6.09 -3.23 -0.20
CA VAL A 89 5.61 -3.20 1.20
C VAL A 89 6.50 -4.06 2.10
N ARG A 90 6.84 -5.28 1.68
CA ARG A 90 7.71 -6.20 2.42
C ARG A 90 9.09 -5.60 2.66
N ARG A 91 9.67 -4.94 1.65
CA ARG A 91 10.96 -4.25 1.76
C ARG A 91 10.88 -3.04 2.69
N GLY A 92 9.77 -2.30 2.68
CA GLY A 92 9.59 -1.11 3.52
C GLY A 92 9.25 -1.38 4.99
N LEU A 93 8.74 -2.56 5.34
CA LEU A 93 8.39 -2.95 6.71
C LEU A 93 9.56 -3.53 7.53
N GLY A 94 10.77 -3.54 6.99
CA GLY A 94 11.93 -4.15 7.66
C GLY A 94 12.12 -5.60 7.22
N GLY A 95 12.87 -5.76 6.14
CA GLY A 95 13.39 -7.04 5.69
C GLY A 95 14.52 -6.73 4.72
N HIS A 96 15.72 -7.16 5.08
CA HIS A 96 16.99 -6.77 4.47
C HIS A 96 17.01 -6.71 2.94
N CYS A 97 17.91 -5.87 2.46
CA CYS A 97 18.33 -5.76 1.07
C CYS A 97 18.62 -7.15 0.47
N VAL A 98 17.72 -7.67 -0.35
CA VAL A 98 18.06 -8.71 -1.34
C VAL A 98 18.42 -7.98 -2.62
N HIS A 99 19.71 -7.78 -2.83
CA HIS A 99 20.22 -7.37 -4.14
C HIS A 99 20.02 -8.51 -5.14
N PRO A 100 19.87 -8.23 -6.45
CA PRO A 100 19.68 -9.23 -7.49
C PRO A 100 20.86 -10.24 -7.65
N TRP A 101 21.93 -10.08 -6.87
CA TRP A 101 23.14 -10.92 -6.86
C TRP A 101 23.36 -11.65 -5.52
N GLY A 102 22.29 -12.01 -4.81
CA GLY A 102 22.36 -13.08 -3.79
C GLY A 102 23.34 -12.88 -2.63
N GLN A 103 23.55 -11.66 -2.15
CA GLN A 103 24.29 -11.44 -0.90
C GLN A 103 23.40 -10.78 0.15
N CYS A 104 22.87 -11.63 1.02
CA CYS A 104 22.26 -11.24 2.28
C CYS A 104 23.38 -10.89 3.27
N VAL A 105 23.57 -9.61 3.61
CA VAL A 105 24.26 -9.30 4.86
C VAL A 105 23.22 -9.43 5.97
N HIS A 106 23.37 -10.47 6.78
CA HIS A 106 22.77 -10.59 8.09
C HIS A 106 22.94 -9.26 8.85
N ALA A 107 21.85 -8.57 9.17
CA ALA A 107 21.75 -7.91 10.46
C ALA A 107 21.67 -9.01 11.53
N VAL A 108 22.83 -9.56 11.88
CA VAL A 108 23.04 -10.03 13.24
C VAL A 108 23.52 -8.82 14.00
N VAL A 109 22.73 -8.45 15.01
CA VAL A 109 23.11 -7.56 16.09
C VAL A 109 24.44 -8.05 16.69
N SER A 110 25.52 -7.31 16.50
CA SER A 110 26.55 -7.01 17.52
C SER A 110 27.80 -6.43 16.88
N VAL A 111 28.23 -5.30 17.43
CA VAL A 111 29.62 -4.84 17.60
C VAL A 111 30.63 -5.25 16.52
N GLY A 112 31.11 -4.26 15.76
CA GLY A 112 32.50 -4.23 15.32
C GLY A 112 32.73 -4.40 13.82
N GLN A 113 33.20 -3.31 13.22
CA GLN A 113 34.16 -3.24 12.10
C GLN A 113 33.68 -3.72 10.71
N CYS A 114 33.35 -2.75 9.87
CA CYS A 114 33.46 -2.88 8.42
C CYS A 114 34.95 -2.82 8.02
N VAL A 115 35.59 -3.97 7.80
CA VAL A 115 36.83 -4.03 7.02
C VAL A 115 36.47 -4.36 5.58
N HIS A 116 36.63 -3.40 4.68
CA HIS A 116 36.65 -3.65 3.24
C HIS A 116 37.97 -4.36 2.91
N SER A 117 37.94 -5.67 2.71
CA SER A 117 39.03 -6.35 2.02
C SER A 117 38.68 -6.43 0.54
N GLY A 118 39.24 -5.50 -0.23
CA GLY A 118 39.29 -5.59 -1.68
C GLY A 118 40.30 -6.67 -2.07
N VAL A 119 39.85 -7.67 -2.80
CA VAL A 119 40.72 -8.48 -3.65
C VAL A 119 40.79 -7.75 -4.99
N TRP A 120 41.95 -7.16 -5.30
CA TRP A 120 42.75 -7.32 -6.53
C TRP A 120 44.15 -6.82 -6.23
#